data_AF-A0A0K0J5F8-F1
#
_entry.id   AF-A0A0K0J5F8-F1
#
_cell.length_a   1.000
_cell.length_b   1.000
_cell.length_c   1.000
_cell.angle_alpha   90.00
_cell.angle_beta   90.00
_cell.angle_gamma   90.00
#
_symmetry.space_group_name_H-M   'P 1'
#
loop_
_entity.id
_entity.type
_entity.pdbx_description
1 polymer ?
#
loop_
_entity_poly.entity_id
_entity_poly.type
_entity_poly.pdbx_seq_one_letter_code
_entity_poly.pdbx_strand_id
1 'polypeptide(L)'
;MEETDKSSSASASSRSIPAYHRGNGTLRGGGVQKLYHTGPTFKAYKRKLDHRLGYCTVGCLITVAVVLTIFGLFHEMAHQELTQYIESIREMIMNSIPSRTLPSTTTVADLSEITSTNDDEILLNDDWLDETLFDNETALPMEIVMEMAKLEEQEVKLEEDNVPDEKMLSIPYKEPETCFGSKDVNKEKCLTVTELDEYHNVLLKSHIALWNLITVNIIVAIFLSPITFMFNSEIIKNQYYKLFYRIVLLLALFFMAIQLIILINPLLYSSFMYPTIVDKLFVEKLPREKKLINQVEFRFACQFDYISQLVELNLQKPCIPRIKNVLLLPYAVVLLIIIDLLPFLFIFFTYAWDRWLKDSFLCSIARSRIELNNQRRPQSREDILKKTMEEPHYL
;
A
#
# COMPACT_ATOMS: atom_id res chain seq x y z
N MET A 1 16.36 108.68 30.19
CA MET A 1 16.73 108.20 31.53
C MET A 1 16.35 106.74 31.56
N GLU A 2 17.35 105.89 31.70
CA GLU A 2 17.32 104.49 32.17
C GLU A 2 16.15 104.20 33.14
N GLU A 3 15.60 102.98 33.28
CA GLU A 3 16.27 101.69 33.32
C GLU A 3 15.23 100.53 33.36
N THR A 4 15.66 99.38 32.82
CA THR A 4 15.45 97.97 33.25
C THR A 4 14.06 97.32 33.49
N ASP A 5 13.84 96.30 32.64
CA ASP A 5 13.66 94.87 32.95
C ASP A 5 12.77 94.41 34.12
N LYS A 6 11.71 93.66 33.77
CA LYS A 6 11.40 92.32 34.35
C LYS A 6 10.11 91.71 33.78
N SER A 7 10.25 90.65 32.98
CA SER A 7 9.42 89.43 32.99
C SER A 7 9.91 88.51 31.88
N SER A 8 10.87 87.64 32.19
CA SER A 8 10.64 86.25 32.61
C SER A 8 10.34 85.30 31.43
N SER A 9 11.43 84.69 30.95
CA SER A 9 11.60 83.23 30.81
C SER A 9 10.54 82.43 30.06
N ALA A 10 10.91 81.95 28.87
CA ALA A 10 11.19 80.53 28.63
C ALA A 10 11.59 80.35 27.16
N SER A 11 12.84 80.70 26.85
CA SER A 11 13.51 80.17 25.67
C SER A 11 13.53 78.64 25.80
N ALA A 12 12.69 77.98 25.00
CA ALA A 12 12.66 76.55 24.86
C ALA A 12 14.04 76.07 24.41
N SER A 13 14.89 75.74 25.38
CA SER A 13 16.14 75.05 25.18
C SER A 13 15.83 73.76 24.43
N SER A 14 16.28 73.68 23.17
CA SER A 14 16.30 72.45 22.41
C SER A 14 17.11 71.44 23.21
N ARG A 15 16.42 70.48 23.85
CA ARG A 15 17.06 69.35 24.55
C ARG A 15 18.10 68.76 23.61
N SER A 16 19.37 69.01 23.93
CA SER A 16 20.50 68.43 23.22
C SER A 16 20.47 66.93 23.45
N ILE A 17 20.35 66.17 22.36
CA ILE A 17 20.30 64.71 22.40
C ILE A 17 21.68 64.20 22.88
N PRO A 18 21.75 63.45 23.98
CA PRO A 18 23.01 62.92 24.50
C PRO A 18 23.74 62.03 23.49
N ALA A 19 25.07 62.10 23.49
CA ALA A 19 25.92 61.43 22.49
C ALA A 19 25.76 59.90 22.42
N TYR A 20 25.30 59.24 23.48
CA TYR A 20 25.04 57.79 23.46
C TYR A 20 23.81 57.39 22.62
N HIS A 21 22.97 58.35 22.22
CA HIS A 21 21.92 58.15 21.23
C HIS A 21 22.42 58.33 19.77
N ARG A 22 23.67 58.76 19.55
CA ARG A 22 24.29 58.84 18.21
C ARG A 22 25.04 57.55 17.84
N GLY A 23 24.47 56.40 18.16
CA GLY A 23 24.99 55.11 17.70
C GLY A 23 24.55 54.83 16.26
N ASN A 24 25.46 54.34 15.42
CA ASN A 24 25.19 53.79 14.07
C ASN A 24 24.39 52.45 14.10
N GLY A 25 23.55 52.26 15.11
CA GLY A 25 22.65 51.11 15.21
C GLY A 25 21.54 51.23 14.17
N THR A 26 21.17 50.10 13.56
CA THR A 26 20.21 49.96 12.46
C THR A 26 18.76 50.34 12.79
N LEU A 27 18.50 51.14 13.83
CA LEU A 27 17.20 51.74 14.12
C LEU A 27 16.98 53.04 13.31
N ARG A 28 17.51 53.07 12.08
CA ARG A 28 17.25 54.13 11.12
C ARG A 28 15.80 53.95 10.66
N GLY A 29 14.91 54.74 11.27
CA GLY A 29 13.56 55.09 10.83
C GLY A 29 13.02 54.25 9.67
N GLY A 30 12.67 53.00 9.96
CA GLY A 30 11.79 52.20 9.13
C GLY A 30 10.40 52.80 9.19
N GLY A 31 10.22 53.99 8.62
CA GLY A 31 8.92 54.47 8.20
C GLY A 31 8.32 53.33 7.39
N VAL A 32 7.24 52.76 7.92
CA VAL A 32 6.58 51.58 7.40
C VAL A 32 6.44 51.80 5.90
N GLN A 33 7.14 50.97 5.12
CA GLN A 33 7.02 50.98 3.66
C GLN A 33 5.52 50.99 3.38
N LYS A 34 5.05 52.07 2.74
CA LYS A 34 3.68 52.21 2.23
C LYS A 34 3.21 50.82 1.84
N LEU A 35 2.23 50.30 2.57
CA LEU A 35 1.59 49.04 2.27
C LEU A 35 0.76 49.30 1.01
N TYR A 36 1.43 49.44 -0.13
CA TYR A 36 0.77 49.51 -1.43
C TYR A 36 -0.08 48.26 -1.54
N HIS A 37 -1.28 48.42 -2.08
CA HIS A 37 -2.23 47.39 -2.52
C HIS A 37 -1.62 46.25 -3.37
N THR A 38 -0.32 46.26 -3.63
CA THR A 38 0.43 45.09 -4.08
C THR A 38 0.43 44.03 -2.98
N GLY A 39 -0.57 43.16 -3.00
CA GLY A 39 -0.49 41.85 -2.34
C GLY A 39 0.84 41.16 -2.70
N PRO A 40 1.24 40.10 -1.96
CA PRO A 40 2.51 39.44 -2.20
C PRO A 40 2.66 39.13 -3.69
N THR A 41 3.68 39.69 -4.34
CA THR A 41 3.89 39.49 -5.77
C THR A 41 3.97 37.98 -6.05
N PHE A 42 3.45 37.53 -7.20
CA PHE A 42 3.49 36.11 -7.61
C PHE A 42 4.88 35.48 -7.43
N LYS A 43 5.94 36.29 -7.61
CA LYS A 43 7.34 35.91 -7.39
C LYS A 43 7.66 35.52 -5.93
N ALA A 44 7.16 36.25 -4.93
CA ALA A 44 7.35 35.93 -3.52
C ALA A 44 6.59 34.65 -3.13
N TYR A 45 5.39 34.46 -3.69
CA TYR A 45 4.60 33.25 -3.49
C TYR A 45 5.28 32.01 -4.09
N LYS A 46 5.73 32.12 -5.35
CA LYS A 46 6.47 31.05 -6.04
C LYS A 46 7.70 30.59 -5.25
N ARG A 47 8.43 31.52 -4.61
CA ARG A 47 9.58 31.17 -3.76
C ARG A 47 9.17 30.39 -2.50
N LYS A 48 8.05 30.76 -1.85
CA LYS A 48 7.53 30.02 -0.68
C LYS A 48 7.04 28.63 -1.06
N LEU A 49 6.44 28.49 -2.25
CA LEU A 49 6.00 27.21 -2.80
C LEU A 49 7.19 26.28 -3.01
N ASP A 50 8.22 26.72 -3.76
CA ASP A 50 9.40 25.91 -4.08
C ASP A 50 10.10 25.38 -2.81
N HIS A 51 10.17 26.20 -1.76
CA HIS A 51 10.79 25.85 -0.48
C HIS A 51 9.99 24.79 0.29
N ARG A 52 8.67 24.97 0.42
CA ARG A 52 7.80 24.04 1.15
C ARG A 52 7.58 22.73 0.41
N LEU A 53 7.39 22.82 -0.91
CA LEU A 53 7.19 21.66 -1.77
C LEU A 53 8.42 20.75 -1.76
N GLY A 54 9.64 21.31 -1.80
CA GLY A 54 10.87 20.53 -1.69
C GLY A 54 10.95 19.66 -0.44
N TYR A 55 10.76 20.26 0.74
CA TYR A 55 10.76 19.51 1.99
C TYR A 55 9.64 18.48 2.07
N CYS A 56 8.44 18.83 1.57
CA CYS A 56 7.31 17.92 1.52
C CYS A 56 7.63 16.70 0.63
N THR A 57 8.14 16.90 -0.58
CA THR A 57 8.47 15.82 -1.52
C THR A 57 9.57 14.92 -0.95
N VAL A 58 10.64 15.48 -0.38
CA VAL A 58 11.70 14.69 0.26
C VAL A 58 11.16 13.90 1.45
N GLY A 59 10.35 14.53 2.31
CA GLY A 59 9.71 13.85 3.43
C GLY A 59 8.84 12.68 2.97
N CYS A 60 8.01 12.87 1.95
CA CYS A 60 7.16 11.82 1.39
C CYS A 60 7.99 10.67 0.83
N LEU A 61 8.99 10.95 -0.01
CA LEU A 61 9.88 9.93 -0.59
C LEU A 61 10.59 9.09 0.48
N ILE A 62 11.11 9.74 1.54
CA ILE A 62 11.76 9.02 2.65
C ILE A 62 10.73 8.15 3.39
N THR A 63 9.55 8.69 3.72
CA THR A 63 8.53 7.92 4.43
C THR A 63 8.07 6.72 3.61
N VAL A 64 7.81 6.89 2.32
CA VAL A 64 7.47 5.81 1.38
C VAL A 64 8.58 4.78 1.34
N ALA A 65 9.84 5.20 1.16
CA ALA A 65 10.98 4.28 1.10
C ALA A 65 11.09 3.43 2.36
N VAL A 66 10.94 4.03 3.54
CA VAL A 66 10.99 3.32 4.82
C VAL A 66 9.83 2.32 4.93
N VAL A 67 8.59 2.77 4.68
CA VAL A 67 7.40 1.91 4.77
C VAL A 67 7.52 0.74 3.79
N LEU A 68 7.86 1.01 2.53
CA LEU A 68 8.05 -0.04 1.52
C LEU A 68 9.17 -1.00 1.87
N THR A 69 10.29 -0.51 2.42
CA THR A 69 11.40 -1.40 2.84
C THR A 69 10.95 -2.36 3.94
N ILE A 70 10.26 -1.86 4.96
CA ILE A 70 9.75 -2.70 6.05
C ILE A 70 8.79 -3.76 5.49
N PHE A 71 7.79 -3.34 4.71
CA PHE A 71 6.84 -4.28 4.12
C PHE A 71 7.48 -5.23 3.11
N GLY A 72 8.46 -4.76 2.34
CA GLY A 72 9.18 -5.57 1.35
C GLY A 72 9.97 -6.71 1.97
N LEU A 73 10.61 -6.48 3.11
CA LEU A 73 11.32 -7.53 3.83
C LEU A 73 10.38 -8.64 4.34
N PHE A 74 9.20 -8.27 4.83
CA PHE A 74 8.18 -9.24 5.22
C PHE A 74 7.58 -9.95 4.00
N HIS A 75 7.28 -9.19 2.95
CA HIS A 75 6.75 -9.69 1.68
C HIS A 75 7.67 -10.73 1.04
N GLU A 76 8.98 -10.50 1.04
CA GLU A 76 9.98 -11.41 0.48
C GLU A 76 9.86 -12.83 1.05
N MET A 77 9.78 -12.94 2.37
CA MET A 77 9.64 -14.23 3.05
C MET A 77 8.37 -14.94 2.62
N ALA A 78 7.24 -14.21 2.55
CA ALA A 78 5.98 -14.78 2.11
C ALA A 78 5.97 -15.17 0.63
N HIS A 79 6.55 -14.32 -0.22
CA HIS A 79 6.62 -14.54 -1.65
C HIS A 79 7.39 -15.81 -1.97
N GLN A 80 8.55 -16.03 -1.34
CA GLN A 80 9.37 -17.22 -1.56
C GLN A 80 8.60 -18.51 -1.21
N GLU A 81 7.99 -18.56 -0.03
CA GLU A 81 7.29 -19.77 0.44
C GLU A 81 6.02 -20.07 -0.38
N LEU A 82 5.23 -19.04 -0.72
CA LEU A 82 4.02 -19.24 -1.53
C LEU A 82 4.36 -19.61 -2.98
N THR A 83 5.40 -19.00 -3.55
CA THR A 83 5.83 -19.32 -4.91
C THR A 83 6.32 -20.76 -5.00
N GLN A 84 7.14 -21.19 -4.04
CA GLN A 84 7.59 -22.58 -3.94
C GLN A 84 6.42 -23.55 -3.75
N TYR A 85 5.43 -23.21 -2.90
CA TYR A 85 4.24 -24.02 -2.70
C TYR A 85 3.44 -24.16 -4.01
N ILE A 86 3.19 -23.04 -4.70
CA ILE A 86 2.47 -23.01 -5.98
C ILE A 86 3.20 -23.86 -7.03
N GLU A 87 4.52 -23.70 -7.19
CA GLU A 87 5.31 -24.47 -8.14
C GLU A 87 5.28 -25.97 -7.86
N SER A 88 5.38 -26.36 -6.58
CA SER A 88 5.33 -27.77 -6.16
C SER A 88 3.96 -28.39 -6.46
N ILE A 89 2.87 -27.68 -6.16
CA ILE A 89 1.50 -28.11 -6.46
C ILE A 89 1.29 -28.19 -7.98
N ARG A 90 1.82 -27.22 -8.74
CA ARG A 90 1.78 -27.21 -10.21
C ARG A 90 2.41 -28.47 -10.79
N GLU A 91 3.61 -28.81 -10.32
CA GLU A 91 4.36 -29.98 -10.78
C GLU A 91 3.61 -31.28 -10.47
N MET A 92 3.03 -31.40 -9.27
CA MET A 92 2.23 -32.57 -8.91
C MET A 92 0.99 -32.73 -9.80
N ILE A 93 0.27 -31.63 -10.07
CA ILE A 93 -0.89 -31.67 -10.97
C ILE A 93 -0.45 -32.09 -12.37
N MET A 94 0.62 -31.50 -12.92
CA MET A 94 1.13 -31.83 -14.25
C MET A 94 1.59 -33.29 -14.37
N ASN A 95 2.31 -33.80 -13.36
CA ASN A 95 2.79 -35.18 -13.33
C ASN A 95 1.64 -36.20 -13.19
N SER A 96 0.48 -35.77 -12.69
CA SER A 96 -0.69 -36.64 -12.56
C SER A 96 -1.50 -36.79 -13.84
N ILE A 97 -1.33 -35.90 -14.82
CA ILE A 97 -2.04 -35.98 -16.10
C ILE A 97 -1.40 -37.12 -16.91
N PRO A 98 -2.15 -38.15 -17.34
CA PRO A 98 -1.59 -39.22 -18.15
C PRO A 98 -0.97 -38.64 -19.44
N SER A 99 0.35 -38.75 -19.57
CA SER A 99 1.04 -38.52 -20.85
C SER A 99 0.46 -39.49 -21.88
N ARG A 100 -0.10 -38.95 -22.97
CA ARG A 100 -0.57 -39.72 -24.13
C ARG A 100 0.56 -40.63 -24.60
N THR A 101 0.58 -41.89 -24.17
CA THR A 101 1.46 -42.90 -24.77
C THR A 101 0.85 -43.19 -26.13
N LEU A 102 1.60 -42.92 -27.21
CA LEU A 102 1.17 -43.27 -28.57
C LEU A 102 0.77 -44.75 -28.62
N PRO A 103 -0.27 -45.13 -29.39
CA PRO A 103 -0.73 -46.51 -29.46
C PRO A 103 0.39 -47.40 -30.02
N SER A 104 0.87 -48.35 -29.21
CA SER A 104 1.64 -49.49 -29.70
C SER A 104 0.73 -50.31 -30.61
N THR A 105 0.99 -50.27 -31.91
CA THR A 105 0.39 -51.16 -32.89
C THR A 105 0.56 -52.60 -32.46
N THR A 106 -0.56 -53.24 -32.16
CA THR A 106 -0.66 -54.68 -31.97
C THR A 106 -1.48 -55.21 -33.13
N THR A 107 -0.85 -55.44 -34.29
CA THR A 107 -1.44 -56.24 -35.35
C THR A 107 -1.24 -57.72 -35.02
N VAL A 108 -2.30 -58.27 -34.44
CA VAL A 108 -2.64 -59.69 -34.51
C VAL A 108 -3.19 -59.96 -35.91
N ALA A 109 -2.45 -60.67 -36.76
CA ALA A 109 -2.98 -61.65 -37.70
C ALA A 109 -1.85 -62.33 -38.48
N ASP A 110 -1.85 -63.65 -38.42
CA ASP A 110 -1.13 -64.58 -39.28
C ASP A 110 0.39 -64.50 -39.34
N LEU A 111 0.94 -65.16 -38.31
CA LEU A 111 1.90 -66.25 -38.42
C LEU A 111 1.85 -67.02 -39.77
N SER A 112 2.38 -66.45 -40.84
CA SER A 112 2.93 -67.22 -41.95
C SER A 112 4.21 -66.56 -42.47
N GLU A 113 5.31 -67.01 -41.90
CA GLU A 113 6.62 -67.19 -42.53
C GLU A 113 7.41 -65.93 -43.00
N ILE A 114 8.67 -65.90 -42.54
CA ILE A 114 9.86 -65.20 -43.08
C ILE A 114 10.22 -63.86 -42.40
N THR A 115 11.07 -63.99 -41.37
CA THR A 115 12.41 -63.38 -41.21
C THR A 115 12.63 -61.90 -41.57
N SER A 116 12.84 -61.10 -40.51
CA SER A 116 13.70 -59.90 -40.38
C SER A 116 13.64 -58.81 -41.46
N THR A 117 13.16 -57.61 -41.09
CA THR A 117 13.97 -56.42 -40.74
C THR A 117 13.07 -55.18 -40.60
N ASN A 118 13.18 -54.52 -39.45
CA ASN A 118 13.25 -53.06 -39.23
C ASN A 118 12.29 -52.06 -39.90
N ASP A 119 11.74 -51.24 -39.00
CA ASP A 119 11.59 -49.77 -39.08
C ASP A 119 10.67 -49.19 -40.17
N ASP A 120 9.46 -48.77 -39.78
CA ASP A 120 9.10 -47.34 -39.69
C ASP A 120 7.57 -47.09 -39.57
N GLU A 121 7.25 -46.10 -38.72
CA GLU A 121 6.05 -45.26 -38.66
C GLU A 121 4.65 -45.87 -38.46
N ILE A 122 4.12 -45.72 -37.24
CA ILE A 122 2.67 -45.70 -36.95
C ILE A 122 2.29 -44.29 -36.51
N LEU A 123 1.57 -43.62 -37.41
CA LEU A 123 0.90 -42.34 -37.24
C LEU A 123 -0.49 -42.54 -36.63
N LEU A 124 -0.78 -41.69 -35.66
CA LEU A 124 -2.07 -41.46 -35.00
C LEU A 124 -3.19 -41.17 -36.02
N ASN A 125 -4.37 -41.77 -35.82
CA ASN A 125 -5.62 -41.12 -36.17
C ASN A 125 -6.69 -41.39 -35.12
N ASP A 126 -7.29 -40.29 -34.68
CA ASP A 126 -8.47 -40.19 -33.84
C ASP A 126 -9.71 -40.60 -34.65
N ASP A 127 -10.63 -41.38 -34.07
CA ASP A 127 -12.04 -41.04 -34.22
C ASP A 127 -12.92 -41.65 -33.11
N TRP A 128 -13.98 -40.89 -32.86
CA TRP A 128 -14.92 -40.92 -31.75
C TRP A 128 -16.12 -41.82 -32.08
N LEU A 129 -16.88 -42.21 -31.03
CA LEU A 129 -18.19 -42.91 -31.01
C LEU A 129 -18.16 -44.45 -30.92
N ASP A 130 -18.38 -44.98 -29.71
CA ASP A 130 -19.65 -45.68 -29.46
C ASP A 130 -19.99 -45.66 -27.95
N GLU A 131 -21.02 -44.89 -27.61
CA GLU A 131 -21.81 -45.09 -26.39
C GLU A 131 -22.74 -46.27 -26.66
N THR A 132 -22.62 -47.37 -25.92
CA THR A 132 -23.74 -48.19 -25.40
C THR A 132 -23.22 -49.51 -24.84
N LEU A 133 -23.05 -49.57 -23.52
CA LEU A 133 -23.43 -50.78 -22.75
C LEU A 133 -23.55 -50.43 -21.27
N PHE A 134 -24.63 -49.71 -20.93
CA PHE A 134 -25.23 -49.85 -19.61
C PHE A 134 -25.87 -51.23 -19.57
N ASP A 135 -25.35 -52.10 -18.71
CA ASP A 135 -26.06 -53.14 -17.97
C ASP A 135 -25.01 -53.99 -17.24
N ASN A 136 -24.59 -53.54 -16.06
CA ASN A 136 -24.02 -54.46 -15.08
C ASN A 136 -24.53 -54.08 -13.69
N GLU A 137 -25.77 -54.48 -13.45
CA GLU A 137 -26.38 -54.61 -12.14
C GLU A 137 -25.53 -55.59 -11.32
N THR A 138 -24.52 -55.06 -10.63
CA THR A 138 -23.66 -55.86 -9.76
C THR A 138 -24.26 -55.84 -8.37
N ALA A 139 -24.84 -56.97 -7.98
CA ALA A 139 -25.46 -57.22 -6.70
C ALA A 139 -24.65 -56.66 -5.51
N LEU A 140 -25.26 -55.74 -4.77
CA LEU A 140 -24.73 -55.22 -3.50
C LEU A 140 -24.63 -56.38 -2.49
N PRO A 141 -23.48 -56.60 -1.83
CA PRO A 141 -23.29 -57.73 -0.93
C PRO A 141 -24.24 -57.66 0.28
N MET A 142 -24.85 -58.80 0.57
CA MET A 142 -25.92 -59.02 1.57
C MET A 142 -25.56 -58.62 3.01
N GLU A 143 -24.30 -58.31 3.28
CA GLU A 143 -23.80 -57.87 4.58
C GLU A 143 -24.29 -56.45 4.92
N ILE A 144 -24.45 -55.56 3.93
CA ILE A 144 -24.92 -54.17 4.13
C ILE A 144 -26.43 -54.15 4.44
N VAL A 145 -27.22 -55.02 3.81
CA VAL A 145 -28.68 -55.10 4.03
C VAL A 145 -28.99 -55.61 5.44
N MET A 146 -28.19 -56.56 5.93
CA MET A 146 -28.41 -57.14 7.27
C MET A 146 -28.01 -56.18 8.40
N GLU A 147 -27.09 -55.26 8.14
CA GLU A 147 -26.70 -54.21 9.10
C GLU A 147 -27.75 -53.08 9.16
N MET A 148 -28.35 -52.70 8.02
CA MET A 148 -29.48 -51.76 7.99
C MET A 148 -30.75 -52.33 8.66
N ALA A 149 -31.04 -53.62 8.47
CA ALA A 149 -32.18 -54.27 9.13
C ALA A 149 -32.03 -54.35 10.66
N LYS A 150 -30.80 -54.41 11.17
CA LYS A 150 -30.54 -54.33 12.62
C LYS A 150 -30.67 -52.92 13.19
N LEU A 151 -30.53 -51.89 12.35
CA LEU A 151 -30.68 -50.50 12.76
C LEU A 151 -32.16 -50.06 12.82
N GLU A 152 -33.06 -50.69 12.05
CA GLU A 152 -34.50 -50.35 12.10
C GLU A 152 -35.29 -51.06 13.22
N GLU A 153 -34.85 -52.22 13.74
CA GLU A 153 -35.57 -52.92 14.82
C GLU A 153 -35.19 -52.48 16.25
N GLN A 154 -34.35 -51.46 16.41
CA GLN A 154 -33.97 -50.94 17.73
C GLN A 154 -34.48 -49.51 18.00
N GLU A 155 -35.62 -49.14 17.43
CA GLU A 155 -36.48 -48.09 17.97
C GLU A 155 -37.57 -48.74 18.84
N VAL A 156 -37.34 -48.79 20.16
CA VAL A 156 -38.32 -48.79 21.28
C VAL A 156 -37.64 -49.45 22.48
N LYS A 157 -36.96 -48.62 23.27
CA LYS A 157 -36.98 -48.65 24.74
C LYS A 157 -36.34 -47.36 25.22
N LEU A 158 -37.20 -46.39 25.53
CA LEU A 158 -36.88 -45.30 26.44
C LEU A 158 -36.51 -45.93 27.79
N GLU A 159 -35.25 -45.80 28.19
CA GLU A 159 -34.87 -45.76 29.59
C GLU A 159 -33.71 -44.78 29.72
N GLU A 160 -33.92 -43.76 30.56
CA GLU A 160 -32.96 -42.74 30.94
C GLU A 160 -31.70 -43.40 31.48
N ASP A 161 -30.56 -43.21 30.82
CA ASP A 161 -29.29 -43.16 31.53
C ASP A 161 -28.23 -42.38 30.74
N ASN A 162 -27.54 -41.50 31.47
CA ASN A 162 -26.70 -40.42 30.98
C ASN A 162 -25.55 -40.90 30.06
N VAL A 163 -25.52 -40.43 28.82
CA VAL A 163 -24.33 -40.54 27.94
C VAL A 163 -23.63 -39.16 27.89
N PRO A 164 -22.35 -39.04 28.27
CA PRO A 164 -21.67 -37.73 28.34
C PRO A 164 -21.26 -37.22 26.96
N ASP A 165 -21.48 -35.92 26.74
CA ASP A 165 -21.10 -35.11 25.56
C ASP A 165 -19.57 -34.93 25.38
N GLU A 166 -18.77 -35.99 25.42
CA GLU A 166 -17.29 -35.89 25.31
C GLU A 166 -16.65 -36.55 24.09
N LYS A 167 -17.42 -36.89 23.04
CA LYS A 167 -16.85 -37.50 21.82
C LYS A 167 -17.08 -36.80 20.48
N MET A 168 -17.49 -35.54 20.48
CA MET A 168 -17.50 -34.72 19.25
C MET A 168 -16.27 -33.81 19.06
N LEU A 169 -15.21 -33.94 19.86
CA LEU A 169 -13.95 -33.25 19.59
C LEU A 169 -13.01 -34.10 18.72
N SER A 170 -12.76 -33.63 17.51
CA SER A 170 -11.67 -34.04 16.59
C SER A 170 -11.74 -35.45 15.99
N ILE A 171 -12.74 -35.70 15.13
CA ILE A 171 -12.58 -36.71 14.08
C ILE A 171 -11.86 -36.00 12.92
N PRO A 172 -10.61 -36.38 12.55
CA PRO A 172 -9.96 -35.80 11.39
C PRO A 172 -10.76 -36.22 10.15
N TYR A 173 -11.42 -35.24 9.53
CA TYR A 173 -12.10 -35.42 8.25
C TYR A 173 -11.10 -36.03 7.24
N LYS A 174 -11.34 -37.28 6.87
CA LYS A 174 -10.58 -37.98 5.82
C LYS A 174 -11.26 -37.66 4.49
N GLU A 175 -11.00 -36.48 3.93
CA GLU A 175 -11.54 -36.10 2.62
C GLU A 175 -10.91 -36.97 1.52
N PRO A 176 -11.70 -37.53 0.58
CA PRO A 176 -11.15 -38.29 -0.54
C PRO A 176 -10.45 -37.37 -1.56
N GLU A 177 -9.19 -37.71 -1.86
CA GLU A 177 -8.24 -37.02 -2.74
C GLU A 177 -8.41 -37.45 -4.21
N THR A 178 -9.17 -36.74 -5.04
CA THR A 178 -9.25 -37.09 -6.48
C THR A 178 -9.19 -35.90 -7.43
N CYS A 179 -8.47 -34.82 -7.07
CA CYS A 179 -8.16 -33.74 -8.02
C CYS A 179 -7.05 -34.11 -9.02
N PHE A 180 -6.42 -35.28 -8.86
CA PHE A 180 -5.36 -35.78 -9.72
C PHE A 180 -5.93 -36.68 -10.84
N GLY A 181 -5.33 -36.63 -12.04
CA GLY A 181 -5.52 -37.64 -13.09
C GLY A 181 -6.79 -37.58 -13.95
N SER A 182 -7.66 -36.56 -13.85
CA SER A 182 -8.82 -36.41 -14.74
C SER A 182 -8.73 -35.16 -15.61
N LYS A 183 -9.21 -35.23 -16.86
CA LYS A 183 -9.35 -34.06 -17.76
C LYS A 183 -10.46 -33.13 -17.28
N ASP A 184 -11.51 -33.70 -16.68
CA ASP A 184 -12.69 -33.01 -16.16
C ASP A 184 -12.64 -32.89 -14.63
N VAL A 185 -11.64 -32.17 -14.13
CA VAL A 185 -11.55 -31.89 -12.70
C VAL A 185 -12.63 -30.85 -12.33
N ASN A 186 -13.33 -31.06 -11.20
CA ASN A 186 -14.28 -30.07 -10.68
C ASN A 186 -13.55 -28.74 -10.38
N LYS A 187 -13.78 -27.73 -11.22
CA LYS A 187 -13.13 -26.40 -11.13
C LYS A 187 -13.43 -25.66 -9.82
N GLU A 188 -14.54 -25.97 -9.16
CA GLU A 188 -14.92 -25.32 -7.91
C GLU A 188 -14.12 -25.87 -6.73
N LYS A 189 -13.94 -27.20 -6.68
CA LYS A 189 -13.27 -27.89 -5.57
C LYS A 189 -11.77 -28.07 -5.78
N CYS A 190 -11.33 -28.16 -7.03
CA CYS A 190 -9.96 -28.46 -7.36
C CYS A 190 -9.27 -27.28 -8.02
N LEU A 191 -7.99 -27.19 -7.74
CA LEU A 191 -7.10 -26.19 -8.24
C LEU A 191 -6.64 -26.59 -9.65
N THR A 192 -6.74 -25.66 -10.58
CA THR A 192 -6.32 -25.88 -11.97
C THR A 192 -4.95 -25.24 -12.21
N VAL A 193 -4.21 -25.76 -13.20
CA VAL A 193 -2.92 -25.20 -13.61
C VAL A 193 -3.06 -23.73 -14.01
N THR A 194 -4.14 -23.39 -14.72
CA THR A 194 -4.37 -22.01 -15.19
C THR A 194 -4.58 -21.03 -14.05
N GLU A 195 -5.29 -21.44 -12.99
CA GLU A 195 -5.44 -20.62 -11.77
C GLU A 195 -4.12 -20.46 -11.04
N LEU A 196 -3.32 -21.53 -10.98
CA LEU A 196 -1.99 -21.50 -10.37
C LEU A 196 -1.04 -20.54 -11.08
N ASP A 197 -1.03 -20.59 -12.41
CA ASP A 197 -0.24 -19.68 -13.23
C ASP A 197 -0.72 -18.22 -13.05
N GLU A 198 -2.02 -17.98 -12.90
CA GLU A 198 -2.55 -16.65 -12.56
C GLU A 198 -2.06 -16.17 -11.18
N TYR A 199 -2.14 -17.01 -10.15
CA TYR A 199 -1.68 -16.65 -8.80
C TYR A 199 -0.17 -16.41 -8.75
N HIS A 200 0.61 -17.25 -9.43
CA HIS A 200 2.04 -17.08 -9.60
C HIS A 200 2.36 -15.74 -10.28
N ASN A 201 1.66 -15.41 -11.38
CA ASN A 201 1.85 -14.15 -12.09
C ASN A 201 1.49 -12.93 -11.22
N VAL A 202 0.42 -13.00 -10.42
CA VAL A 202 0.02 -11.92 -9.51
C VAL A 202 1.10 -11.69 -8.44
N LEU A 203 1.63 -12.76 -7.84
CA LEU A 203 2.72 -12.71 -6.86
C LEU A 203 4.00 -12.14 -7.48
N LEU A 204 4.43 -12.65 -8.63
CA LEU A 204 5.65 -12.22 -9.31
C LEU A 204 5.58 -10.74 -9.72
N LYS A 205 4.47 -10.33 -10.36
CA LYS A 205 4.29 -8.94 -10.81
C LYS A 205 4.34 -7.95 -9.64
N SER A 206 3.74 -8.32 -8.52
CA SER A 206 3.74 -7.50 -7.31
C SER A 206 5.10 -7.43 -6.63
N HIS A 207 5.83 -8.55 -6.57
CA HIS A 207 7.18 -8.63 -5.99
C HIS A 207 8.17 -7.75 -6.76
N ILE A 208 8.18 -7.87 -8.08
CA ILE A 208 9.01 -7.04 -8.97
C ILE A 208 8.65 -5.56 -8.79
N ALA A 209 7.37 -5.22 -8.79
CA ALA A 209 6.92 -3.84 -8.62
C ALA A 209 7.35 -3.26 -7.26
N LEU A 210 7.23 -4.04 -6.19
CA LEU A 210 7.57 -3.62 -4.83
C LEU A 210 9.06 -3.29 -4.72
N TRP A 211 9.95 -4.20 -5.16
CA TRP A 211 11.40 -3.99 -5.07
C TRP A 211 11.92 -2.90 -6.00
N ASN A 212 11.35 -2.78 -7.20
CA ASN A 212 11.65 -1.66 -8.09
C ASN A 212 11.24 -0.33 -7.45
N LEU A 213 10.07 -0.29 -6.81
CA LEU A 213 9.58 0.92 -6.16
C LEU A 213 10.45 1.31 -4.96
N ILE A 214 10.90 0.35 -4.14
CA ILE A 214 11.88 0.59 -3.06
C ILE A 214 13.16 1.19 -3.64
N THR A 215 13.73 0.52 -4.65
CA THR A 215 15.04 0.89 -5.21
C THR A 215 15.03 2.30 -5.79
N VAL A 216 14.02 2.62 -6.61
CA VAL A 216 13.95 3.95 -7.24
C VAL A 216 13.62 5.02 -6.20
N ASN A 217 12.77 4.76 -5.20
CA ASN A 217 12.52 5.71 -4.12
C ASN A 217 13.78 6.06 -3.33
N ILE A 218 14.59 5.06 -2.98
CA ILE A 218 15.86 5.27 -2.28
C ILE A 218 16.81 6.12 -3.13
N ILE A 219 16.97 5.77 -4.42
CA ILE A 219 17.82 6.52 -5.35
C ILE A 219 17.37 7.98 -5.44
N VAL A 220 16.09 8.22 -5.71
CA VAL A 220 15.55 9.59 -5.85
C VAL A 220 15.67 10.36 -4.54
N ALA A 221 15.42 9.75 -3.39
CA ALA A 221 15.58 10.39 -2.09
C ALA A 221 17.04 10.80 -1.81
N ILE A 222 18.01 9.93 -2.11
CA ILE A 222 19.45 10.20 -1.96
C ILE A 222 19.89 11.36 -2.86
N PHE A 223 19.40 11.45 -4.10
CA PHE A 223 19.73 12.55 -5.01
C PHE A 223 19.01 13.85 -4.65
N LEU A 224 17.73 13.80 -4.28
CA LEU A 224 16.92 14.99 -4.03
C LEU A 224 17.23 15.65 -2.68
N SER A 225 17.60 14.86 -1.66
CA SER A 225 17.93 15.36 -0.31
C SER A 225 19.04 16.42 -0.29
N PRO A 226 20.27 16.18 -0.81
CA PRO A 226 21.33 17.19 -0.79
C PRO A 226 21.00 18.40 -1.67
N ILE A 227 20.33 18.20 -2.80
CA ILE A 227 19.90 19.28 -3.69
C ILE A 227 18.90 20.21 -2.97
N THR A 228 17.92 19.62 -2.28
CA THR A 228 16.91 20.37 -1.51
C THR A 228 17.54 21.09 -0.32
N PHE A 229 18.46 20.44 0.40
CA PHE A 229 19.20 21.04 1.50
C PHE A 229 20.02 22.25 1.05
N MET A 230 20.73 22.14 -0.07
CA MET A 230 21.55 23.22 -0.65
C MET A 230 20.72 24.42 -1.11
N PHE A 231 19.55 24.18 -1.72
CA PHE A 231 18.62 25.24 -2.12
C PHE A 231 18.01 25.97 -0.92
N ASN A 232 17.63 25.22 0.12
CA ASN A 232 16.97 25.78 1.29
C ASN A 232 17.91 26.51 2.24
N SER A 233 19.18 26.11 2.29
CA SER A 233 20.22 26.81 3.05
C SER A 233 20.68 28.11 2.38
N GLU A 234 20.11 28.48 1.23
CA GLU A 234 20.48 29.65 0.42
C GLU A 234 21.98 29.78 0.10
N ILE A 235 22.71 28.65 0.11
CA ILE A 235 24.17 28.59 -0.08
C ILE A 235 24.53 29.13 -1.48
N ILE A 236 23.68 28.86 -2.48
CA ILE A 236 23.90 29.26 -3.87
C ILE A 236 22.85 30.29 -4.28
N LYS A 237 23.27 31.55 -4.42
CA LYS A 237 22.39 32.66 -4.85
C LYS A 237 22.18 32.75 -6.38
N ASN A 238 22.74 31.81 -7.15
CA ASN A 238 22.71 31.82 -8.61
C ASN A 238 21.29 31.56 -9.18
N GLN A 239 20.89 32.32 -10.20
CA GLN A 239 19.61 32.14 -10.91
C GLN A 239 19.54 30.79 -11.63
N TYR A 240 20.66 30.33 -12.23
CA TYR A 240 20.71 29.04 -12.94
C TYR A 240 20.46 27.86 -12.00
N TYR A 241 21.01 27.91 -10.79
CA TYR A 241 20.80 26.87 -9.78
C TYR A 241 19.32 26.76 -9.36
N LYS A 242 18.61 27.90 -9.26
CA LYS A 242 17.17 27.90 -8.97
C LYS A 242 16.35 27.25 -10.10
N LEU A 243 16.76 27.46 -11.35
CA LEU A 243 16.10 26.84 -12.51
C LEU A 243 16.35 25.32 -12.52
N PHE A 244 17.60 24.90 -12.29
CA PHE A 244 17.97 23.49 -12.17
C PHE A 244 17.18 22.78 -11.06
N TYR A 245 17.10 23.37 -9.86
CA TYR A 245 16.32 22.81 -8.74
C TYR A 245 14.85 22.58 -9.12
N ARG A 246 14.22 23.50 -9.84
CA ARG A 246 12.83 23.35 -10.29
C ARG A 246 12.65 22.23 -11.30
N ILE A 247 13.60 22.04 -12.21
CA ILE A 247 13.58 20.94 -13.17
C ILE A 247 13.69 19.60 -12.42
N VAL A 248 14.61 19.50 -11.46
CA VAL A 248 14.77 18.31 -10.62
C VAL A 248 13.49 18.04 -9.80
N LEU A 249 12.88 19.07 -9.22
CA LEU A 249 11.62 18.92 -8.47
C LEU A 249 10.46 18.48 -9.36
N LEU A 250 10.37 19.00 -10.59
CA LEU A 250 9.37 18.56 -11.56
C LEU A 250 9.58 17.09 -11.95
N LEU A 251 10.83 16.67 -12.16
CA LEU A 251 11.17 15.28 -12.45
C LEU A 251 10.84 14.35 -11.26
N ALA A 252 11.10 14.80 -10.03
CA ALA A 252 10.70 14.06 -8.83
C ALA A 252 9.18 13.92 -8.70
N LEU A 253 8.41 14.98 -9.00
CA LEU A 253 6.94 14.91 -9.02
C LEU A 253 6.42 13.99 -10.13
N PHE A 254 7.05 13.99 -11.30
CA PHE A 254 6.72 13.06 -12.36
C PHE A 254 6.97 11.61 -11.94
N PHE A 255 8.10 11.35 -11.26
CA PHE A 255 8.37 10.05 -10.67
C PHE A 255 7.31 9.65 -9.64
N MET A 256 6.91 10.54 -8.74
CA MET A 256 5.81 10.29 -7.78
C MET A 256 4.48 9.95 -8.49
N ALA A 257 4.20 10.55 -9.65
CA ALA A 257 3.02 10.22 -10.44
C ALA A 257 3.11 8.81 -11.07
N ILE A 258 4.28 8.40 -11.58
CA ILE A 258 4.51 7.03 -12.06
C ILE A 258 4.38 6.04 -10.91
N GLN A 259 4.98 6.35 -9.76
CA GLN A 259 4.88 5.55 -8.55
C GLN A 259 3.42 5.37 -8.12
N LEU A 260 2.60 6.44 -8.16
CA LEU A 260 1.17 6.35 -7.87
C LEU A 260 0.46 5.35 -8.80
N ILE A 261 0.79 5.34 -10.08
CA ILE A 261 0.25 4.36 -11.05
C ILE A 261 0.64 2.93 -10.64
N ILE A 262 1.90 2.70 -10.30
CA ILE A 262 2.42 1.38 -9.86
C ILE A 262 1.78 0.93 -8.54
N LEU A 263 1.54 1.86 -7.61
CA LEU A 263 0.83 1.57 -6.37
C LEU A 263 -0.61 1.14 -6.62
N ILE A 264 -1.30 1.76 -7.57
CA ILE A 264 -2.67 1.37 -7.94
C ILE A 264 -2.68 0.01 -8.67
N ASN A 265 -1.82 -0.17 -9.67
CA ASN A 265 -1.67 -1.43 -10.39
C ASN A 265 -0.19 -1.65 -10.72
N PRO A 266 0.46 -2.71 -10.19
CA PRO A 266 -0.17 -3.91 -9.63
C PRO A 266 -0.42 -3.93 -8.12
N LEU A 267 0.20 -3.06 -7.32
CA LEU A 267 0.30 -3.32 -5.87
C LEU A 267 -1.04 -3.37 -5.14
N LEU A 268 -1.92 -2.39 -5.36
CA LEU A 268 -3.23 -2.36 -4.71
C LEU A 268 -4.10 -3.53 -5.17
N TYR A 269 -4.15 -3.80 -6.48
CA TYR A 269 -4.86 -4.95 -7.03
C TYR A 269 -4.39 -6.27 -6.41
N SER A 270 -3.08 -6.51 -6.41
CA SER A 270 -2.49 -7.72 -5.83
C SER A 270 -2.78 -7.81 -4.32
N SER A 271 -2.73 -6.70 -3.58
CA SER A 271 -3.01 -6.67 -2.14
C SER A 271 -4.44 -7.09 -1.78
N PHE A 272 -5.42 -6.83 -2.66
CA PHE A 272 -6.79 -7.31 -2.49
C PHE A 272 -6.97 -8.77 -2.92
N MET A 273 -6.13 -9.26 -3.83
CA MET A 273 -6.18 -10.66 -4.28
C MET A 273 -5.49 -11.63 -3.32
N TYR A 274 -4.47 -11.19 -2.58
CA TYR A 274 -3.72 -12.09 -1.70
C TYR A 274 -4.56 -12.86 -0.68
N PRO A 275 -5.54 -12.27 0.05
CA PRO A 275 -6.37 -13.03 0.96
C PRO A 275 -7.11 -14.18 0.26
N THR A 276 -7.68 -13.89 -0.91
CA THR A 276 -8.41 -14.86 -1.74
C THR A 276 -7.49 -15.95 -2.27
N ILE A 277 -6.27 -15.61 -2.68
CA ILE A 277 -5.27 -16.58 -3.14
C ILE A 277 -4.89 -17.53 -2.00
N VAL A 278 -4.61 -17.00 -0.81
CA VAL A 278 -4.26 -17.78 0.38
C VAL A 278 -5.41 -18.69 0.80
N ASP A 279 -6.65 -18.19 0.80
CA ASP A 279 -7.82 -19.00 1.14
C ASP A 279 -8.03 -20.14 0.15
N LYS A 280 -7.91 -19.87 -1.15
CA LYS A 280 -8.02 -20.91 -2.18
C LYS A 280 -6.93 -21.97 -2.06
N LEU A 281 -5.68 -21.58 -1.80
CA LEU A 281 -4.53 -22.49 -1.73
C LEU A 281 -4.56 -23.42 -0.51
N PHE A 282 -5.05 -22.94 0.63
CA PHE A 282 -4.93 -23.65 1.90
C PHE A 282 -6.27 -24.10 2.50
N VAL A 283 -7.40 -23.50 2.10
CA VAL A 283 -8.71 -23.74 2.72
C VAL A 283 -9.74 -24.27 1.72
N GLU A 284 -9.96 -23.56 0.61
CA GLU A 284 -11.11 -23.81 -0.28
C GLU A 284 -10.85 -24.91 -1.32
N LYS A 285 -9.63 -24.99 -1.88
CA LYS A 285 -9.32 -25.90 -3.00
C LYS A 285 -8.31 -26.98 -2.65
N LEU A 286 -8.38 -28.08 -3.38
CA LEU A 286 -7.46 -29.22 -3.36
C LEU A 286 -6.56 -29.23 -4.61
N PRO A 287 -5.38 -29.88 -4.59
CA PRO A 287 -4.83 -30.73 -3.53
C PRO A 287 -4.13 -29.94 -2.42
N ARG A 288 -4.18 -30.48 -1.20
CA ARG A 288 -3.54 -29.93 0.00
C ARG A 288 -2.56 -30.96 0.56
N GLU A 289 -1.34 -30.96 0.05
CA GLU A 289 -0.33 -31.91 0.49
C GLU A 289 0.18 -31.56 1.90
N LYS A 290 0.02 -32.47 2.86
CA LYS A 290 0.42 -32.25 4.25
C LYS A 290 1.91 -31.92 4.39
N LYS A 291 2.78 -32.50 3.56
CA LYS A 291 4.23 -32.24 3.61
C LYS A 291 4.55 -30.78 3.26
N LEU A 292 3.93 -30.25 2.22
CA LEU A 292 4.09 -28.85 1.80
C LEU A 292 3.47 -27.89 2.82
N ILE A 293 2.31 -28.23 3.37
CA ILE A 293 1.66 -27.45 4.43
C ILE A 293 2.57 -27.37 5.67
N ASN A 294 3.12 -28.51 6.12
CA ASN A 294 4.04 -28.54 7.27
C ASN A 294 5.31 -27.71 7.04
N GLN A 295 5.80 -27.63 5.81
CA GLN A 295 6.93 -26.74 5.47
C GLN A 295 6.56 -25.27 5.68
N VAL A 296 5.36 -24.87 5.22
CA VAL A 296 4.83 -23.51 5.42
C VAL A 296 4.61 -23.23 6.92
N GLU A 297 4.05 -24.17 7.68
CA GLU A 297 3.89 -24.05 9.14
C GLU A 297 5.20 -23.79 9.86
N PHE A 298 6.23 -24.57 9.53
CA PHE A 298 7.56 -24.43 10.12
C PHE A 298 8.17 -23.07 9.82
N ARG A 299 8.07 -22.60 8.57
CA ARG A 299 8.64 -21.33 8.11
C ARG A 299 7.96 -20.12 8.73
N PHE A 300 6.64 -20.15 8.84
CA PHE A 300 5.89 -19.08 9.47
C PHE A 300 5.73 -19.25 10.98
N ALA A 301 6.28 -20.30 11.59
CA ALA A 301 6.13 -20.61 13.03
C ALA A 301 4.66 -20.46 13.49
N CYS A 302 3.76 -21.17 12.80
CA CYS A 302 2.33 -21.16 13.00
C CYS A 302 1.75 -22.56 12.75
N GLN A 303 0.46 -22.75 13.05
CA GLN A 303 -0.24 -24.01 12.79
C GLN A 303 -1.53 -23.73 11.99
N PHE A 304 -1.81 -24.54 10.97
CA PHE A 304 -3.09 -24.52 10.22
C PHE A 304 -4.18 -25.26 10.99
N ASP A 305 -3.84 -26.40 11.60
CA ASP A 305 -4.76 -27.13 12.48
C ASP A 305 -4.63 -26.60 13.91
N TYR A 306 -5.51 -25.66 14.26
CA TYR A 306 -5.47 -24.99 15.55
C TYR A 306 -6.76 -25.15 16.34
N ILE A 307 -6.59 -25.24 17.65
CA ILE A 307 -7.69 -25.29 18.60
C ILE A 307 -7.96 -23.86 19.05
N SER A 308 -9.20 -23.39 18.86
CA SER A 308 -9.62 -22.01 19.16
C SER A 308 -9.29 -21.59 20.59
N GLN A 309 -9.45 -22.48 21.57
CA GLN A 309 -9.15 -22.23 22.98
C GLN A 309 -7.65 -21.95 23.23
N LEU A 310 -6.76 -22.66 22.55
CA LEU A 310 -5.31 -22.47 22.67
C LEU A 310 -4.86 -21.15 22.01
N VAL A 311 -5.56 -20.71 20.96
CA VAL A 311 -5.31 -19.40 20.35
C VAL A 311 -5.73 -18.27 21.30
N GLU A 312 -6.88 -18.39 21.97
CA GLU A 312 -7.34 -17.39 22.95
C GLU A 312 -6.35 -17.25 24.13
N LEU A 313 -5.76 -18.37 24.57
CA LEU A 313 -4.72 -18.40 25.60
C LEU A 313 -3.33 -17.95 25.11
N ASN A 314 -3.19 -17.51 23.84
CA ASN A 314 -1.91 -17.18 23.19
C ASN A 314 -0.88 -18.33 23.17
N LEU A 315 -1.33 -19.58 23.34
CA LEU A 315 -0.48 -20.76 23.26
C LEU A 315 -0.26 -21.21 21.81
N GLN A 316 -1.17 -20.86 20.90
CA GLN A 316 -1.11 -21.21 19.49
C GLN A 316 -1.31 -19.99 18.59
N LYS A 317 -0.67 -19.98 17.41
CA LYS A 317 -0.81 -18.90 16.41
C LYS A 317 -1.32 -19.47 15.08
N PRO A 318 -2.47 -18.99 14.56
CA PRO A 318 -3.02 -19.49 13.30
C PRO A 318 -2.20 -19.03 12.09
N CYS A 319 -2.00 -19.92 11.11
CA CYS A 319 -1.22 -19.60 9.90
C CYS A 319 -1.92 -18.64 8.95
N ILE A 320 -3.21 -18.87 8.64
CA ILE A 320 -3.92 -18.11 7.60
C ILE A 320 -3.88 -16.59 7.85
N PRO A 321 -4.24 -16.07 9.04
CA PRO A 321 -4.17 -14.62 9.29
C PRO A 321 -2.74 -14.09 9.23
N ARG A 322 -1.77 -14.89 9.69
CA ARG A 322 -0.36 -14.50 9.70
C ARG A 322 0.19 -14.36 8.27
N ILE A 323 -0.07 -15.33 7.40
CA ILE A 323 0.34 -15.30 5.99
C ILE A 323 -0.29 -14.09 5.29
N LYS A 324 -1.60 -13.86 5.47
CA LYS A 324 -2.31 -12.70 4.90
C LYS A 324 -1.71 -11.36 5.36
N ASN A 325 -1.32 -11.26 6.63
CA ASN A 325 -0.71 -10.04 7.17
C ASN A 325 0.74 -9.81 6.69
N VAL A 326 1.46 -10.87 6.30
CA VAL A 326 2.84 -10.76 5.80
C VAL A 326 2.88 -10.41 4.31
N LEU A 327 1.88 -10.85 3.53
CA LEU A 327 1.83 -10.71 2.08
C LEU A 327 1.64 -9.28 1.54
N LEU A 328 1.51 -8.24 2.37
CA LEU A 328 1.12 -6.85 2.07
C LEU A 328 -0.38 -6.59 2.30
N LEU A 329 -0.67 -5.78 3.32
CA LEU A 329 -2.05 -5.44 3.65
C LEU A 329 -2.58 -4.32 2.74
N PRO A 330 -3.84 -4.41 2.29
CA PRO A 330 -4.42 -3.40 1.39
C PRO A 330 -4.44 -2.00 2.02
N TYR A 331 -4.66 -1.89 3.33
CA TYR A 331 -4.63 -0.60 4.01
C TYR A 331 -3.24 0.06 3.98
N ALA A 332 -2.15 -0.73 3.93
CA ALA A 332 -0.80 -0.20 3.88
C ALA A 332 -0.54 0.44 2.50
N VAL A 333 -1.02 -0.19 1.43
CA VAL A 333 -0.95 0.37 0.07
C VAL A 333 -1.79 1.63 -0.05
N VAL A 334 -3.00 1.62 0.50
CA VAL A 334 -3.87 2.82 0.55
C VAL A 334 -3.18 3.97 1.31
N LEU A 335 -2.52 3.68 2.43
CA LEU A 335 -1.75 4.67 3.18
C LEU A 335 -0.60 5.25 2.33
N LEU A 336 0.12 4.41 1.59
CA LEU A 336 1.18 4.87 0.67
C LEU A 336 0.61 5.76 -0.45
N ILE A 337 -0.53 5.41 -1.02
CA ILE A 337 -1.23 6.24 -2.01
C ILE A 337 -1.57 7.61 -1.42
N ILE A 338 -2.07 7.67 -0.19
CA ILE A 338 -2.38 8.94 0.49
C ILE A 338 -1.11 9.79 0.67
N ILE A 339 -0.01 9.18 1.12
CA ILE A 339 1.28 9.88 1.27
C ILE A 339 1.76 10.43 -0.07
N ASP A 340 1.66 9.65 -1.15
CA ASP A 340 2.07 10.09 -2.47
C ASP A 340 1.23 11.22 -3.04
N LEU A 341 -0.05 11.29 -2.66
CA LEU A 341 -0.93 12.37 -3.05
C LEU A 341 -0.65 13.68 -2.31
N LEU A 342 0.01 13.66 -1.14
CA LEU A 342 0.32 14.87 -0.36
C LEU A 342 1.03 15.99 -1.15
N PRO A 343 2.13 15.73 -1.91
CA PRO A 343 2.76 16.78 -2.71
C PRO A 343 1.83 17.33 -3.79
N PHE A 344 0.99 16.49 -4.41
CA PHE A 344 0.02 16.93 -5.41
C PHE A 344 -1.11 17.74 -4.78
N LEU A 345 -1.60 17.34 -3.61
CA LEU A 345 -2.58 18.10 -2.83
C LEU A 345 -2.01 19.46 -2.41
N PHE A 346 -0.73 19.52 -2.06
CA PHE A 346 -0.05 20.79 -1.75
C PHE A 346 0.01 21.71 -2.98
N ILE A 347 0.33 21.17 -4.16
CA ILE A 347 0.32 21.93 -5.43
C ILE A 347 -1.10 22.38 -5.79
N PHE A 348 -2.09 21.49 -5.67
CA PHE A 348 -3.49 21.80 -5.94
C PHE A 348 -4.01 22.88 -5.00
N PHE A 349 -3.79 22.73 -3.70
CA PHE A 349 -4.20 23.70 -2.69
C PHE A 349 -3.55 25.06 -2.93
N THR A 350 -2.27 25.08 -3.28
CA THR A 350 -1.55 26.33 -3.55
C THR A 350 -2.05 27.02 -4.82
N TYR A 351 -2.35 26.25 -5.87
CA TYR A 351 -2.97 26.76 -7.08
C TYR A 351 -4.41 27.27 -6.85
N ALA A 352 -5.25 26.46 -6.19
CA ALA A 352 -6.63 26.81 -5.85
C ALA A 352 -6.67 28.03 -4.91
N TRP A 353 -5.69 28.14 -4.00
CA TRP A 353 -5.54 29.29 -3.13
C TRP A 353 -5.27 30.56 -3.94
N ASP A 354 -4.37 30.50 -4.92
CA ASP A 354 -4.04 31.63 -5.76
C ASP A 354 -5.19 32.08 -6.67
N ARG A 355 -5.87 31.12 -7.31
CA ARG A 355 -6.88 31.41 -8.33
C ARG A 355 -8.27 31.71 -7.77
N TRP A 356 -8.63 31.13 -6.62
CA TRP A 356 -10.02 31.14 -6.16
C TRP A 356 -10.19 31.49 -4.68
N LEU A 357 -9.47 30.83 -3.76
CA LEU A 357 -9.74 31.04 -2.32
C LEU A 357 -9.34 32.44 -1.85
N LYS A 358 -8.27 33.04 -2.39
CA LYS A 358 -7.86 34.42 -2.02
C LYS A 358 -8.96 35.45 -2.27
N ASP A 359 -9.72 35.28 -3.35
CA ASP A 359 -10.78 36.20 -3.77
C ASP A 359 -12.16 35.82 -3.21
N SER A 360 -12.25 34.68 -2.51
CA SER A 360 -13.48 34.27 -1.83
C SER A 360 -13.93 35.32 -0.82
N PHE A 361 -15.25 35.47 -0.68
CA PHE A 361 -15.89 36.46 0.22
C PHE A 361 -15.39 36.37 1.67
N LEU A 362 -15.17 35.15 2.17
CA LEU A 362 -14.66 34.94 3.53
C LEU A 362 -13.22 35.45 3.69
N CYS A 363 -12.34 35.13 2.73
CA CYS A 363 -10.95 35.56 2.79
C CYS A 363 -10.79 37.06 2.55
N SER A 364 -11.57 37.63 1.61
CA SER A 364 -11.53 39.07 1.32
C SER A 364 -12.03 39.90 2.50
N ILE A 365 -13.09 39.47 3.19
CA ILE A 365 -13.57 40.11 4.43
C ILE A 365 -12.52 40.01 5.54
N ALA A 366 -11.97 38.81 5.77
CA ALA A 366 -10.95 38.63 6.81
C ALA A 366 -9.73 39.52 6.55
N ARG A 367 -9.29 39.61 5.29
CA ARG A 367 -8.19 40.49 4.88
C ARG A 367 -8.52 41.96 5.10
N SER A 368 -9.69 42.41 4.67
CA SER A 368 -10.16 43.78 4.85
C SER A 368 -10.23 44.16 6.34
N ARG A 369 -10.70 43.25 7.21
CA ARG A 369 -10.70 43.46 8.67
C ARG A 369 -9.29 43.64 9.24
N ILE A 370 -8.32 42.82 8.80
CA ILE A 370 -6.93 42.92 9.25
C ILE A 370 -6.28 44.21 8.74
N GLU A 371 -6.51 44.58 7.48
CA GLU A 371 -6.00 45.82 6.89
C GLU A 371 -6.54 47.04 7.62
N LEU A 372 -7.84 47.07 7.90
CA LEU A 372 -8.50 48.13 8.66
C LEU A 372 -7.98 48.20 10.11
N ASN A 373 -7.74 47.05 10.76
CA ASN A 373 -7.11 47.02 12.08
C ASN A 373 -5.66 47.51 12.07
N ASN A 374 -4.88 47.18 11.03
CA ASN A 374 -3.49 47.65 10.88
C ASN A 374 -3.41 49.15 10.55
N GLN A 375 -4.41 49.70 9.85
CA GLN A 375 -4.54 51.14 9.64
C GLN A 375 -4.90 51.89 10.93
N ARG A 376 -5.70 51.27 11.81
CA ARG A 376 -6.06 51.85 13.12
C ARG A 376 -4.95 51.77 14.17
N ARG A 377 -3.95 50.89 13.98
CA ARG A 377 -2.79 50.83 14.88
C ARG A 377 -1.92 52.06 14.63
N PRO A 378 -1.55 52.83 15.67
CA PRO A 378 -0.60 53.91 15.50
C PRO A 378 0.73 53.32 15.02
N GLN A 379 1.15 53.67 13.80
CA GLN A 379 2.33 53.09 13.16
C GLN A 379 3.59 53.91 13.43
N SER A 380 3.43 55.21 13.67
CA SER A 380 4.53 56.10 14.01
C SER A 380 4.55 56.40 15.52
N ARG A 381 5.75 56.70 16.03
CA ARG A 381 5.92 57.16 17.43
C ARG A 381 5.08 58.42 17.70
N GLU A 382 4.91 59.28 16.68
CA GLU A 382 4.09 60.50 16.74
C GLU A 382 2.60 60.17 16.88
N ASP A 383 2.09 59.18 16.14
CA ASP A 383 0.69 58.71 16.26
C ASP A 383 0.42 58.09 17.63
N ILE A 384 1.37 57.33 18.18
CA ILE A 384 1.26 56.78 19.54
C ILE A 384 1.17 57.92 20.55
N LEU A 385 2.11 58.88 20.45
CA LEU A 385 2.18 60.01 21.40
C LEU A 385 0.90 60.85 21.35
N LYS A 386 0.43 61.19 20.14
CA LYS A 386 -0.80 61.95 19.91
C LYS A 386 -2.00 61.21 20.49
N LYS A 387 -2.13 59.91 20.24
CA LYS A 387 -3.25 59.11 20.78
C LYS A 387 -3.21 58.97 22.31
N THR A 388 -2.03 58.80 22.90
CA THR A 388 -1.88 58.81 24.37
C THR A 388 -2.12 60.18 25.00
N MET A 389 -1.98 61.27 24.25
CA MET A 389 -2.27 62.63 24.73
C MET A 389 -3.72 63.07 24.48
N GLU A 390 -4.38 62.53 23.45
CA GLU A 390 -5.75 62.90 23.04
C GLU A 390 -6.85 61.99 23.61
N GLU A 391 -6.56 60.76 24.07
CA GLU A 391 -7.58 59.97 24.79
C GLU A 391 -7.86 60.63 26.15
N PRO A 392 -9.07 61.20 26.37
CA PRO A 392 -9.39 61.88 27.61
C PRO A 392 -9.44 60.83 28.71
N HIS A 393 -8.58 61.02 29.72
CA HIS A 393 -8.80 60.41 31.02
C HIS A 393 -10.21 60.75 31.48
N TYR A 394 -11.07 59.73 31.52
CA TYR A 394 -12.30 59.76 32.28
C TYR A 394 -11.94 60.12 33.73
N LEU A 395 -12.30 61.33 34.12
CA LEU A 395 -12.61 61.69 35.50
C LEU A 395 -14.12 61.89 35.57
#